data_AF-A0A3S4IHW3-F1
#
_entry.id   AF-A0A3S4IHW3-F1
#
_cell.length_a   1.000
_cell.length_b   1.000
_cell.length_c   1.000
_cell.angle_alpha   90.00
_cell.angle_beta   90.00
_cell.angle_gamma   90.00
#
_symmetry.space_group_name_H-M   'P 1'
#
loop_
_entity.id
_entity.type
_entity.pdbx_description
1 polymer ?
#
loop_
_entity_poly.entity_id
_entity_poly.type
_entity_poly.pdbx_seq_one_letter_code
_entity_poly.pdbx_strand_id
1 'polypeptide(L)'
;MVIEDVAFPIPQLADGVRKLAALFDKHGYDEALLFGHALDGNLHFVFAPGFESPAEVARYDAFMQDVSDLVAGEYDGSLKAEHGTGRNVAPFVRQEWATPPGTSCAASRRCSTRTVCSIPA
;
A
#
# COMPACT_ATOMS: atom_id res chain seq x y z
N MET A 1 -10.37 -12.99 -3.95
CA MET A 1 -10.68 -11.69 -3.31
C MET A 1 -9.45 -11.22 -2.57
N VAL A 2 -9.00 -10.02 -2.87
CA VAL A 2 -7.86 -9.35 -2.24
C VAL A 2 -8.40 -8.22 -1.39
N ILE A 3 -7.86 -8.07 -0.18
CA ILE A 3 -8.15 -6.98 0.75
C ILE A 3 -6.81 -6.47 1.24
N GLU A 4 -6.47 -5.24 0.89
CA GLU A 4 -5.23 -4.60 1.32
C GLU A 4 -5.52 -3.24 1.92
N ASP A 5 -4.55 -2.72 2.65
CA ASP A 5 -4.67 -1.45 3.35
C ASP A 5 -3.41 -0.59 3.20
N VAL A 6 -3.63 0.71 3.04
CA VAL A 6 -2.59 1.71 2.81
C VAL A 6 -2.87 2.93 3.69
N ALA A 7 -1.80 3.60 4.12
CA ALA A 7 -1.93 4.84 4.88
C ALA A 7 -1.29 6.01 4.12
N PHE A 8 -2.03 7.11 3.98
CA PHE A 8 -1.55 8.38 3.45
C PHE A 8 -1.37 9.41 4.59
N PRO A 9 -0.46 10.38 4.45
CA PRO A 9 -0.46 11.56 5.31
C PRO A 9 -1.82 12.27 5.23
N ILE A 10 -2.47 12.49 6.37
CA ILE A 10 -3.82 13.09 6.45
C ILE A 10 -3.98 14.37 5.59
N PRO A 11 -3.02 15.32 5.57
CA PRO A 11 -3.14 16.53 4.73
C PRO A 11 -3.23 16.25 3.23
N GLN A 12 -2.76 15.07 2.78
CA GLN A 12 -2.69 14.67 1.38
C GLN A 12 -3.72 13.58 1.03
N LEU A 13 -4.48 13.08 2.02
CA LEU A 13 -5.39 11.96 1.86
C LEU A 13 -6.39 12.14 0.72
N ALA A 14 -7.00 13.33 0.59
CA ALA A 14 -7.99 13.58 -0.46
C ALA A 14 -7.42 13.51 -1.88
N ASP A 15 -6.12 13.79 -2.05
CA ASP A 15 -5.42 13.64 -3.33
C ASP A 15 -4.98 12.20 -3.55
N GLY A 16 -4.44 11.56 -2.51
CA GLY A 16 -4.08 10.13 -2.52
C GLY A 16 -5.25 9.23 -2.88
N VAL A 17 -6.44 9.45 -2.29
CA VAL A 17 -7.68 8.73 -2.62
C VAL A 17 -8.02 8.86 -4.11
N ARG A 18 -7.95 10.08 -4.66
CA ARG A 18 -8.27 10.32 -6.08
C ARG A 18 -7.32 9.59 -7.01
N LYS A 19 -6.01 9.61 -6.72
CA LYS A 19 -5.02 8.92 -7.54
C LYS A 19 -5.08 7.40 -7.39
N LEU A 20 -5.33 6.90 -6.18
CA LEU A 20 -5.53 5.47 -5.95
C LEU A 20 -6.77 4.96 -6.69
N ALA A 21 -7.87 5.72 -6.68
CA ALA A 21 -9.06 5.39 -7.47
C ALA A 21 -8.74 5.31 -8.98
N ALA A 22 -7.96 6.25 -9.51
CA ALA A 22 -7.54 6.24 -10.90
C ALA A 22 -6.65 5.03 -11.28
N LEU A 23 -5.98 4.39 -10.32
CA LEU A 23 -5.26 3.13 -10.57
C LEU A 23 -6.22 1.97 -10.79
N PHE A 24 -7.36 1.90 -10.11
CA PHE A 24 -8.37 0.88 -10.39
C PHE A 24 -8.88 1.01 -11.83
N ASP A 25 -9.20 2.23 -12.26
CA ASP A 25 -9.63 2.52 -13.63
C ASP A 25 -8.53 2.14 -14.64
N LYS A 26 -7.28 2.54 -14.38
CA LYS A 26 -6.12 2.24 -15.24
C LYS A 26 -5.93 0.73 -15.48
N HIS A 27 -6.18 -0.08 -14.45
CA HIS A 27 -5.96 -1.53 -14.49
C HIS A 27 -7.25 -2.33 -14.75
N GLY A 28 -8.39 -1.66 -14.92
CA GLY A 28 -9.68 -2.29 -15.21
C GLY A 28 -10.21 -3.13 -14.04
N TYR A 29 -10.19 -2.55 -12.84
CA TYR A 29 -10.82 -3.08 -11.62
C TYR A 29 -12.03 -2.21 -11.23
N ASP A 30 -13.02 -2.13 -12.11
CA ASP A 30 -14.19 -1.23 -11.97
C ASP A 30 -15.07 -1.57 -10.75
N GLU A 31 -15.01 -2.81 -10.28
CA GLU A 31 -15.70 -3.31 -9.09
C GLU A 31 -14.94 -3.08 -7.77
N ALA A 32 -13.79 -2.42 -7.81
CA ALA A 32 -13.00 -2.16 -6.62
C ALA A 32 -13.74 -1.25 -5.63
N LEU A 33 -13.75 -1.68 -4.36
CA LEU A 33 -14.27 -0.90 -3.26
C LEU A 33 -13.12 -0.23 -2.52
N LEU A 34 -13.25 1.06 -2.21
CA LEU A 34 -12.30 1.83 -1.41
C LEU A 34 -13.03 2.47 -0.22
N PHE A 35 -12.57 2.19 0.99
CA PHE A 35 -13.16 2.70 2.24
C PHE A 35 -12.09 2.83 3.32
N GLY A 36 -12.37 3.45 4.46
CA GLY A 36 -11.41 3.47 5.57
C GLY A 36 -11.65 4.53 6.62
N HIS A 37 -10.65 4.71 7.48
CA HIS A 37 -10.64 5.62 8.61
C HIS A 37 -9.91 6.90 8.23
N ALA A 38 -10.64 7.87 7.66
CA ALA A 38 -10.05 9.11 7.13
C ALA A 38 -9.24 9.90 8.18
N LEU A 39 -9.64 9.85 9.46
CA LEU A 39 -8.94 10.53 10.55
C LEU A 39 -7.57 9.91 10.86
N ASP A 40 -7.33 8.66 10.48
CA ASP A 40 -6.07 7.95 10.66
C ASP A 40 -5.26 7.89 9.35
N GLY A 41 -5.80 8.44 8.26
CA GLY A 41 -5.22 8.33 6.93
C GLY A 41 -5.21 6.91 6.36
N ASN A 42 -5.88 5.96 7.03
CA ASN A 42 -5.91 4.54 6.69
C ASN A 42 -7.06 4.24 5.72
N LEU A 43 -6.74 3.61 4.58
CA LEU A 43 -7.68 3.19 3.56
C LEU A 43 -7.50 1.70 3.27
N HIS A 44 -8.61 1.02 3.08
CA HIS A 44 -8.71 -0.35 2.63
C HIS A 44 -9.29 -0.38 1.23
N PHE A 45 -8.73 -1.20 0.37
CA PHE A 45 -9.34 -1.52 -0.91
C PHE A 45 -9.58 -3.02 -1.09
N VAL A 46 -10.68 -3.34 -1.76
CA VAL A 46 -11.17 -4.71 -1.95
C VAL A 46 -11.61 -4.91 -3.37
N PHE A 47 -11.06 -5.94 -4.03
CA PHE A 47 -11.47 -6.37 -5.36
C PHE A 47 -11.17 -7.86 -5.59
N ALA A 48 -11.63 -8.40 -6.71
CA ALA A 48 -11.45 -9.80 -7.06
C ALA A 48 -10.60 -9.93 -8.33
N PRO A 49 -9.25 -9.87 -8.22
CA PRO A 49 -8.40 -10.11 -9.39
C PRO A 49 -8.52 -11.56 -9.84
N GLY A 50 -8.53 -11.75 -11.16
CA GLY A 50 -8.31 -13.06 -11.76
C GLY A 50 -6.85 -13.48 -11.62
N PHE A 51 -6.63 -14.79 -11.47
CA PHE A 51 -5.29 -15.40 -11.41
C PHE A 51 -5.21 -16.66 -12.28
N GLU A 52 -6.13 -16.79 -13.24
CA GLU A 52 -6.26 -17.99 -14.07
C GLU A 52 -5.36 -17.92 -15.31
N SER A 53 -4.94 -16.72 -15.70
CA SER A 53 -4.04 -16.50 -16.84
C SER A 53 -2.78 -15.69 -16.46
N PRO A 54 -1.66 -15.90 -17.18
CA PRO A 54 -0.46 -15.08 -17.01
C PRO A 54 -0.71 -13.58 -17.21
N ALA A 55 -1.66 -13.22 -18.07
CA ALA A 55 -2.03 -11.83 -18.33
C ALA A 55 -2.69 -11.18 -17.12
N GLU A 56 -3.58 -11.89 -16.41
CA GLU A 56 -4.22 -11.37 -15.21
C GLU A 56 -3.23 -11.25 -14.04
N VAL A 57 -2.31 -12.21 -13.91
CA VAL A 57 -1.22 -12.14 -12.93
C VAL A 57 -0.34 -10.91 -13.20
N ALA A 58 0.05 -10.68 -14.45
CA ALA A 58 0.87 -9.53 -14.83
C ALA A 58 0.15 -8.19 -14.61
N ARG A 59 -1.16 -8.14 -14.88
CA ARG A 59 -2.00 -6.95 -14.61
C ARG A 59 -2.04 -6.64 -13.12
N TYR A 60 -2.24 -7.66 -12.30
CA TYR A 60 -2.25 -7.51 -10.85
C TYR A 60 -0.90 -7.05 -10.29
N ASP A 61 0.20 -7.62 -10.79
CA ASP A 61 1.56 -7.22 -10.42
C ASP A 61 1.83 -5.75 -10.78
N ALA A 62 1.46 -5.34 -12.00
CA ALA A 62 1.56 -3.95 -12.44
C ALA A 62 0.71 -2.99 -11.59
N PHE A 63 -0.50 -3.40 -11.19
CA PHE A 63 -1.33 -2.64 -10.27
C PHE A 63 -0.65 -2.45 -8.91
N MET A 64 -0.13 -3.52 -8.31
CA MET A 64 0.54 -3.43 -7.00
C MET A 64 1.83 -2.60 -7.06
N GLN A 65 2.56 -2.64 -8.18
CA GLN A 65 3.73 -1.77 -8.40
C GLN A 65 3.33 -0.29 -8.45
N ASP A 66 2.28 0.05 -9.20
CA ASP A 66 1.78 1.43 -9.25
C ASP A 66 1.26 1.92 -7.89
N VAL A 67 0.59 1.05 -7.11
CA VAL A 67 0.17 1.37 -5.74
C VAL A 67 1.39 1.63 -4.84
N SER A 68 2.44 0.83 -4.98
CA SER A 68 3.69 1.01 -4.24
C SER A 68 4.37 2.34 -4.57
N ASP A 69 4.50 2.65 -5.86
CA ASP A 69 5.10 3.89 -6.34
C ASP A 69 4.29 5.11 -5.90
N LEU A 70 2.96 5.03 -5.95
CA LEU A 70 2.07 6.07 -5.47
C LEU A 70 2.24 6.26 -3.95
N VAL A 71 1.93 5.24 -3.16
CA VAL A 71 1.83 5.38 -1.70
C VAL A 71 3.20 5.63 -1.07
N ALA A 72 4.17 4.74 -1.28
CA ALA A 72 5.49 4.84 -0.66
C ALA A 72 6.40 5.82 -1.39
N GLY A 73 6.32 5.88 -2.72
CA GLY A 73 7.18 6.76 -3.52
C GLY A 73 6.74 8.22 -3.51
N GLU A 74 5.50 8.50 -3.90
CA GLU A 74 5.01 9.87 -4.06
C GLU A 74 4.58 10.51 -2.73
N TYR A 75 3.88 9.76 -1.88
CA TYR A 75 3.26 10.32 -0.67
C TYR A 75 4.02 10.02 0.64
N ASP A 76 5.11 9.25 0.59
CA ASP A 76 5.80 8.74 1.80
C ASP A 76 4.83 8.05 2.79
N GLY A 77 3.81 7.39 2.23
CA GLY A 77 2.79 6.63 2.93
C GLY A 77 3.25 5.24 3.35
N SER A 78 2.33 4.47 3.94
CA SER A 78 2.58 3.10 4.39
C SER A 78 1.81 2.12 3.50
N LEU A 79 2.45 1.04 3.05
CA LEU A 79 1.78 -0.05 2.30
C LEU A 79 1.11 -1.08 3.22
N LYS A 80 1.05 -0.75 4.50
CA LYS A 80 0.45 -1.54 5.56
C LYS A 80 0.11 -0.63 6.72
N ALA A 81 -1.13 -0.64 7.15
CA ALA A 81 -1.57 -0.01 8.39
C ALA A 81 -1.93 -1.08 9.45
N GLU A 82 -2.56 -2.18 9.02
CA GLU A 82 -3.20 -3.20 9.85
C GLU A 82 -2.99 -4.65 9.36
N HIS A 83 -2.97 -4.95 8.05
CA HIS A 83 -2.95 -6.36 7.56
C HIS A 83 -1.56 -7.02 7.51
N GLY A 84 -0.49 -6.27 7.84
CA GLY A 84 0.89 -6.76 7.81
C GLY A 84 1.41 -7.02 6.39
N THR A 85 2.63 -7.57 6.26
CA THR A 85 3.33 -7.62 4.96
C THR A 85 2.80 -8.67 3.98
N GLY A 86 2.30 -9.82 4.47
CA GLY A 86 1.76 -10.88 3.61
C GLY A 86 2.67 -11.30 2.44
N ARG A 87 2.10 -11.91 1.40
CA ARG A 87 2.80 -12.17 0.12
C ARG A 87 2.73 -10.99 -0.84
N ASN A 88 1.71 -10.16 -0.66
CA ASN A 88 1.36 -9.11 -1.60
C ASN A 88 2.18 -7.84 -1.40
N VAL A 89 2.51 -7.50 -0.15
CA VAL A 89 3.34 -6.32 0.19
C VAL A 89 4.82 -6.69 0.32
N ALA A 90 5.15 -7.97 0.55
CA ALA A 90 6.54 -8.44 0.71
C ALA A 90 7.53 -7.97 -0.38
N PRO A 91 7.19 -7.96 -1.68
CA PRO A 91 8.10 -7.47 -2.72
C PRO A 91 8.46 -5.98 -2.57
N PHE A 92 7.60 -5.18 -1.95
CA PHE A 92 7.66 -3.72 -1.91
C PHE A 92 8.25 -3.16 -0.60
N VAL A 93 8.56 -4.01 0.37
CA VAL A 93 9.11 -3.60 1.68
C VAL A 93 10.37 -2.72 1.55
N ARG A 94 11.22 -3.02 0.55
CA ARG A 94 12.42 -2.20 0.30
C ARG A 94 12.07 -0.79 -0.15
N GLN A 95 11.01 -0.61 -0.93
CA GLN A 95 10.58 0.71 -1.38
C GLN A 95 9.98 1.52 -0.24
N GLU A 96 9.19 0.87 0.62
CA GLU A 96 8.59 1.49 1.80
C GLU A 96 9.60 1.89 2.88
N TRP A 97 10.71 1.15 3.01
CA TRP A 97 11.77 1.43 3.98
C TRP A 97 13.01 2.07 3.36
N ALA A 98 13.01 2.29 2.04
CA ALA A 98 14.09 3.00 1.37
C ALA A 98 14.17 4.42 1.95
N THR A 99 15.37 4.78 2.37
CA THR A 99 15.59 6.12 2.89
C THR A 99 15.79 7.08 1.72
N PRO A 100 15.09 8.23 1.66
CA PRO A 100 15.43 9.26 0.67
C PRO A 100 16.91 9.64 0.81
N PRO A 101 17.62 9.95 -0.29
CA PRO A 101 19.03 10.28 -0.23
C PRO A 101 19.24 11.50 0.69
N GLY A 102 19.92 11.29 1.82
CA GLY A 102 20.25 12.34 2.80
C GLY A 102 19.88 12.07 4.27
N THR A 103 19.13 11.01 4.59
CA THR A 103 18.72 10.75 5.99
C THR A 103 19.48 9.55 6.56
N SER A 104 20.24 9.75 7.64
CA SER A 104 20.91 8.64 8.35
C SER A 104 19.93 7.91 9.27
N CYS A 105 20.02 6.58 9.24
CA CYS A 105 19.26 5.59 10.01
C CYS A 105 18.83 6.01 11.43
N ALA A 106 17.52 6.00 11.67
CA ALA A 106 16.94 5.66 12.97
C ALA A 106 15.66 4.87 12.71
N ALA A 107 15.74 3.55 12.88
CA ALA A 107 14.58 2.69 13.01
C ALA A 107 13.59 3.31 14.01
N SER A 108 12.44 3.83 13.56
CA SER A 108 11.19 4.09 14.31
C SER A 108 10.31 5.23 13.77
N ARG A 109 9.78 5.17 12.54
CA ARG A 109 8.70 6.13 12.15
C ARG A 109 7.36 5.59 11.67
N ARG A 110 7.18 4.30 11.37
CA ARG A 110 5.87 3.81 10.91
C ARG A 110 5.57 2.40 11.45
N CYS A 111 5.23 2.31 12.73
CA CYS A 111 4.59 1.14 13.33
C CYS A 111 3.27 1.64 13.94
N SER A 112 2.16 1.39 13.26
CA SER A 112 0.83 1.63 13.82
C SER A 112 0.60 0.69 15.02
N THR A 113 -0.11 1.18 16.02
CA THR A 113 -0.03 0.79 17.43
C THR A 113 -0.63 -0.58 17.77
N ARG A 114 0.20 -1.62 17.91
CA ARG A 114 0.19 -2.66 18.99
C ARG A 114 0.94 -3.93 18.54
N THR A 115 2.02 -4.28 19.25
CA THR A 115 2.48 -5.68 19.50
C THR A 115 3.06 -6.38 18.25
N VAL A 116 4.34 -6.76 18.06
CA VAL A 116 5.43 -7.24 18.93
C VAL A 116 6.75 -6.94 18.19
N CYS A 117 7.70 -6.31 18.89
CA CYS A 117 9.11 -6.43 18.53
C CYS A 117 9.65 -7.67 19.24
N SER A 118 9.93 -8.73 18.49
CA SER A 118 10.74 -9.85 18.98
C SER A 118 11.54 -10.41 17.82
N ILE A 119 12.74 -9.86 17.65
CA ILE A 119 13.83 -10.51 16.91
C ILE A 119 14.69 -11.17 17.98
N PRO A 120 14.83 -12.51 18.03
CA PRO A 120 16.03 -13.11 18.59
C PRO A 120 17.08 -13.32 17.49
N ALA A 121 18.33 -13.28 17.94
CA ALA A 121 19.55 -13.44 17.17
C ALA A 121 19.62 -14.71 16.32
#